data_AF-A0A8J8FZQ2-F1
#
_entry.id   AF-A0A8J8FZQ2-F1
#
_cell.length_a   1.000
_cell.length_b   1.000
_cell.length_c   1.000
_cell.angle_alpha   90.00
_cell.angle_beta   90.00
_cell.angle_gamma   90.00
#
_symmetry.space_group_name_H-M   'P 1'
#
loop_
_entity.id
_entity.type
_entity.pdbx_description
1 polymer ?
#
loop_
_entity_poly.entity_id
_entity_poly.type
_entity_poly.pdbx_seq_one_letter_code
_entity_poly.pdbx_strand_id
1 'polypeptide(L)' 'MTTIEIDKVEYITETTLTIRESRRRTTVPKEIVDILGLDNGDKLRWILFEDGNIMITKVNKKNRS' A
#
# COMPACT_ATOMS: atom_id res chain seq x y z
N MET A 1 14.65 -1.58 -11.46
CA MET A 1 13.85 -2.80 -11.21
C MET A 1 14.25 -3.32 -9.85
N THR A 2 13.37 -3.22 -8.86
CA THR A 2 13.64 -3.75 -7.52
C THR A 2 13.65 -5.27 -7.59
N THR A 3 14.71 -5.90 -7.11
CA THR A 3 14.77 -7.36 -6.94
C THR A 3 13.86 -7.73 -5.77
N ILE A 4 12.85 -8.56 -6.03
CA ILE A 4 11.96 -9.10 -5.00
C ILE A 4 12.40 -10.54 -4.72
N GLU A 5 12.76 -10.83 -3.47
CA GLU A 5 13.02 -12.19 -2.98
C GLU A 5 11.69 -12.92 -2.81
N ILE A 6 11.28 -13.70 -3.82
CA ILE A 6 9.94 -14.30 -3.92
C ILE A 6 9.60 -15.24 -2.75
N ASP A 7 10.62 -15.86 -2.15
CA ASP A 7 10.53 -16.74 -0.99
C ASP A 7 10.11 -16.00 0.29
N LYS A 8 10.27 -14.67 0.32
CA LYS A 8 9.85 -13.81 1.43
C LYS A 8 8.54 -13.06 1.15
N VAL A 9 7.84 -13.41 0.07
CA VAL A 9 6.57 -12.76 -0.29
C VAL A 9 5.39 -13.60 0.17
N GLU A 10 4.58 -13.05 1.06
CA GLU A 10 3.37 -13.70 1.58
C GLU A 10 2.17 -13.59 0.64
N TYR A 11 2.08 -12.49 -0.13
CA TYR A 11 0.93 -12.22 -1.00
C TYR A 11 1.30 -11.27 -2.15
N ILE A 12 0.84 -11.59 -3.37
CA ILE A 12 0.97 -10.76 -4.58
C ILE A 12 -0.39 -10.65 -5.23
N THR A 13 -0.82 -9.43 -5.53
CA THR A 13 -1.98 -9.18 -6.37
C THR A 13 -1.85 -7.83 -7.07
N GLU A 14 -2.67 -7.62 -8.09
CA GLU A 14 -2.76 -6.39 -8.84
C GLU A 14 -4.12 -5.73 -8.60
N THR A 15 -4.13 -4.40 -8.59
CA THR A 15 -5.38 -3.62 -8.48
C THR A 15 -5.37 -2.52 -9.52
N THR A 16 -6.53 -2.23 -10.09
CA THR A 16 -6.64 -1.21 -11.14
C THR A 16 -6.79 0.19 -10.53
N LEU A 17 -5.93 1.12 -10.97
CA LEU A 17 -6.08 2.53 -10.64
C LEU A 17 -7.28 3.12 -11.38
N THR A 18 -8.21 3.70 -10.63
CA THR A 18 -9.32 4.49 -11.19
C THR A 18 -9.03 5.98 -11.05
N ILE A 19 -9.05 6.70 -12.17
CA ILE A 19 -8.90 8.16 -12.23
C ILE A 19 -10.24 8.77 -12.67
N ARG A 20 -10.80 9.65 -11.85
CA ARG A 20 -12.00 10.46 -12.17
C ARG A 20 -11.75 11.89 -11.72
N GLU A 21 -11.66 12.81 -12.68
CA GLU A 21 -11.32 14.22 -12.44
C GLU A 21 -10.05 14.35 -11.57
N SER A 22 -10.18 14.94 -10.38
CA SER A 22 -9.10 15.12 -9.41
C SER A 22 -8.88 13.90 -8.50
N ARG A 23 -9.79 12.92 -8.51
CA ARG A 23 -9.74 11.76 -7.62
C ARG A 23 -8.98 10.61 -8.28
N ARG A 24 -7.99 10.08 -7.56
CA ARG A 24 -7.24 8.88 -7.91
C ARG A 24 -7.43 7.87 -6.79
N ARG A 25 -7.97 6.71 -7.11
CA ARG A 25 -8.31 5.66 -6.13
C ARG A 25 -7.79 4.33 -6.63
N THR A 26 -7.17 3.57 -5.74
CA THR A 26 -7.02 2.14 -5.91
C THR A 26 -7.70 1.44 -4.73
N THR A 27 -8.13 0.21 -4.97
CA THR A 27 -8.64 -0.66 -3.91
C THR A 27 -7.45 -1.24 -3.16
N VAL A 28 -7.51 -1.27 -1.83
CA VAL A 28 -6.58 -2.07 -1.02
C VAL A 28 -7.15 -3.50 -0.98
N PRO A 29 -6.41 -4.53 -1.41
CA PRO A 29 -6.87 -5.91 -1.38
C PRO A 29 -7.31 -6.34 0.03
N LYS A 30 -8.34 -7.18 0.10
CA LYS A 30 -8.88 -7.65 1.39
C LYS A 30 -7.80 -8.34 2.23
N GLU A 31 -6.98 -9.18 1.62
CA GLU A 31 -5.92 -9.91 2.32
C GLU A 31 -4.90 -8.96 2.97
N ILE A 32 -4.57 -7.84 2.30
CA ILE A 32 -3.69 -6.81 2.86
C ILE A 32 -4.36 -6.10 4.05
N VAL A 33 -5.66 -5.80 3.96
CA VAL A 33 -6.43 -5.19 5.06
C VAL A 33 -6.44 -6.10 6.28
N ASP A 34 -6.74 -7.38 6.08
CA ASP A 34 -6.86 -8.37 7.15
C ASP A 34 -5.49 -8.65 7.80
N ILE A 35 -4.44 -8.91 7.02
CA ILE A 35 -3.08 -9.22 7.53
C ILE A 35 -2.48 -8.04 8.30
N LEU A 36 -2.65 -6.81 7.79
CA LEU A 36 -2.10 -5.62 8.43
C LEU A 36 -2.98 -5.08 9.57
N GLY A 37 -4.19 -5.62 9.75
CA GLY A 37 -5.17 -5.18 10.74
C GLY A 37 -5.59 -3.73 10.53
N LEU A 38 -5.82 -3.34 9.27
CA LEU A 38 -6.22 -1.97 8.92
C LEU A 38 -7.71 -1.77 9.15
N ASP A 39 -8.07 -0.58 9.65
CA ASP A 39 -9.46 -0.17 9.79
C ASP A 39 -9.75 1.14 9.05
N ASN A 40 -11.03 1.49 8.94
CA ASN A 40 -11.48 2.72 8.35
C ASN A 40 -10.82 3.93 9.02
N GLY A 41 -10.25 4.82 8.20
CA GLY A 41 -9.52 6.00 8.65
C GLY A 41 -8.02 5.78 8.93
N ASP A 42 -7.54 4.54 8.90
CA ASP A 42 -6.10 4.28 8.88
C ASP A 42 -5.45 4.79 7.59
N LYS A 43 -4.16 5.10 7.69
CA LYS A 43 -3.42 5.75 6.61
C LYS A 43 -2.34 4.81 6.07
N LEU A 44 -2.23 4.79 4.75
CA LEU A 44 -1.10 4.22 4.03
C LEU A 44 -0.18 5.36 3.58
N ARG A 45 1.13 5.14 3.68
CA ARG A 45 2.15 6.04 3.17
C ARG A 45 2.65 5.50 1.84
N TRP A 46 2.60 6.35 0.83
CA TRP A 46 3.17 6.11 -0.49
C TRP A 46 4.53 6.81 -0.57
N ILE A 47 5.54 6.09 -1.03
CA ILE A 47 6.89 6.60 -1.28
C ILE A 47 7.18 6.35 -2.76
N LEU A 48 7.48 7.42 -3.50
CA LEU A 48 7.96 7.35 -4.88
C LEU A 48 9.48 7.45 -4.85
N PHE A 49 10.16 6.46 -5.41
CA PHE A 49 11.61 6.48 -5.58
C PHE A 49 11.98 7.12 -6.92
N GLU A 50 13.22 7.61 -7.03
CA GLU A 50 13.73 8.27 -8.25
C GLU A 50 13.68 7.37 -9.49
N ASP A 51 13.72 6.04 -9.30
CA ASP A 51 13.64 5.05 -10.36
C ASP A 51 12.21 4.70 -10.80
N GLY A 52 11.21 5.40 -10.26
CA GLY A 52 9.79 5.23 -10.58
C GLY A 52 9.09 4.10 -9.84
N ASN A 53 9.80 3.32 -9.00
CA ASN A 53 9.15 2.33 -8.15
C ASN A 53 8.37 3.01 -7.01
N ILE A 54 7.34 2.33 -6.52
CA ILE A 54 6.55 2.77 -5.37
C ILE A 54 6.66 1.77 -4.23
N MET A 55 6.71 2.27 -3.01
CA MET A 55 6.51 1.45 -1.81
C MET A 55 5.34 2.02 -1.01
N ILE A 56 4.46 1.13 -0.59
CA ILE A 56 3.31 1.45 0.26
C ILE A 56 3.54 0.82 1.63
N THR A 57 3.43 1.61 2.69
CA THR A 57 3.60 1.14 4.08
C THR A 57 2.44 1.59 4.95
N LYS A 58 2.07 0.79 5.95
CA LYS A 58 1.10 1.24 6.97
C LYS A 58 1.70 2.36 7.82
N VAL A 59 0.90 3.37 8.16
CA VAL A 59 1.32 4.41 9.10
C VAL A 59 0.94 3.98 10.50
N ASN A 60 1.92 3.56 11.31
CA ASN A 60 1.69 3.32 12.73
C ASN A 60 1.28 4.63 13.41
N LYS A 61 0.14 4.63 14.10
CA LYS A 61 -0.21 5.70 15.03
C LYS A 61 0.82 5.66 16.16
N LYS A 62 1.88 6.46 16.10
CA LYS A 62 2.61 6.81 17.32
C LYS A 62 1.59 7.52 18.20
N ASN A 63 1.24 6.92 19.34
CA ASN A 63 0.53 7.63 20.41
C ASN A 63 1.30 8.92 20.63
N ARG A 64 0.71 10.06 20.24
CA ARG A 64 1.17 11.36 20.71
C ARG A 64 0.74 11.40 22.16
N SER A 65 1.69 11.12 23.05
CA SER A 65 1.64 11.50 24.47
C SER A 65 1.46 13.00 24.60
#